data_AF-A0A1I6KXR7-F1
#
_entry.id   AF-A0A1I6KXR7-F1
#
_cell.length_a   1.000
_cell.length_b   1.000
_cell.length_c   1.000
_cell.angle_alpha   90.00
_cell.angle_beta   90.00
_cell.angle_gamma   90.00
#
_symmetry.space_group_name_H-M   'P 1'
#
loop_
_entity.id
_entity.type
_entity.pdbx_description
1 polymer ?
#
loop_
_entity_poly.entity_id
_entity_poly.type
_entity_poly.pdbx_seq_one_letter_code
_entity_poly.pdbx_strand_id
1 'polypeptide(L)'
;GVITPAVETQLGQYGTVERLAGLGRYETSVAISAASFPDGADVVYIASGTNYPDALSGAPVAGMNSAPILLTPAEALPAAVKNELDRLNPTRIVVLGGVGVITPAVETQLGQYTQ
;
A
#
# COMPACT_ATOMS: atom_id res chain seq x y z
N GLY A 1 5.02 12.71 -14.98
CA GLY A 1 5.15 11.70 -13.92
C GLY A 1 6.42 11.94 -13.14
N VAL A 2 6.57 11.33 -11.96
CA VAL A 2 7.73 11.56 -11.07
C VAL A 2 9.05 11.08 -11.68
N ILE A 3 9.02 9.95 -12.42
CA ILE A 3 10.11 9.48 -13.28
C ILE A 3 9.59 9.50 -14.72
N THR A 4 10.33 10.12 -15.64
CA THR A 4 9.90 10.31 -17.04
C THR A 4 10.25 9.10 -17.93
N PRO A 5 9.60 8.93 -19.09
CA PRO A 5 9.94 7.85 -20.03
C PRO A 5 11.39 7.89 -20.55
N ALA A 6 11.98 9.08 -20.62
CA ALA A 6 13.38 9.24 -21.00
C ALA A 6 14.33 8.57 -19.98
N VAL A 7 14.02 8.70 -18.68
CA VAL A 7 14.79 8.05 -17.61
C VAL A 7 14.61 6.53 -17.67
N GLU A 8 13.41 6.03 -17.93
CA GLU A 8 13.18 4.58 -18.10
C GLU A 8 13.95 3.99 -19.27
N THR A 9 13.97 4.70 -20.41
CA THR A 9 14.72 4.29 -21.60
C THR A 9 16.21 4.21 -21.30
N GLN A 10 16.74 5.17 -20.53
CA GLN A 10 18.13 5.16 -20.10
C GLN A 10 18.42 3.98 -19.16
N LEU A 11 17.54 3.69 -18.20
CA LEU A 11 17.69 2.53 -17.30
C LEU A 11 17.61 1.19 -18.05
N GLY A 12 16.85 1.13 -19.14
CA GLY A 12 16.72 -0.05 -20.00
C GLY A 12 18.05 -0.52 -20.62
N GLN A 13 19.08 0.33 -20.65
CA GLN A 13 20.43 -0.05 -21.08
C GLN A 13 21.14 -0.97 -20.08
N TYR A 14 20.69 -1.00 -18.83
CA TYR A 14 21.31 -1.75 -17.74
C TYR A 14 20.50 -2.98 -17.30
N GLY A 15 19.26 -3.14 -17.77
CA GLY A 15 18.41 -4.28 -17.42
C GLY A 15 16.95 -4.09 -17.80
N THR A 16 16.12 -5.08 -17.42
CA THR A 16 14.66 -4.97 -17.59
C THR A 16 14.11 -3.95 -16.59
N VAL A 17 13.34 -2.99 -17.09
CA VAL A 17 12.73 -1.94 -16.28
C VAL A 17 11.23 -2.20 -16.20
N GLU A 18 10.73 -2.29 -14.97
CA GLU A 18 9.30 -2.37 -14.69
C GLU A 18 8.87 -1.15 -13.88
N ARG A 19 7.76 -0.53 -14.28
CA ARG A 19 7.13 0.55 -13.53
C ARG A 19 5.89 0.03 -12.81
N LEU A 20 5.92 0.13 -11.48
CA LEU A 20 4.75 -0.04 -10.63
C LEU A 20 4.25 1.34 -10.20
N ALA A 21 3.14 1.80 -10.78
CA ALA A 21 2.60 3.13 -10.51
C ALA A 21 1.10 3.19 -10.79
N GLY A 22 0.41 4.10 -10.10
CA GLY A 22 -0.98 4.47 -10.36
C GLY A 22 -1.17 5.97 -10.51
N LEU A 23 -2.43 6.42 -10.54
CA LEU A 23 -2.79 7.84 -10.70
C LEU A 23 -2.31 8.71 -9.52
N GLY A 24 -2.20 8.12 -8.33
CA GLY A 24 -1.71 8.76 -7.13
C GLY A 24 -0.97 7.79 -6.22
N ARG A 25 -0.67 8.26 -4.99
CA ARG A 25 0.07 7.48 -3.99
C ARG A 25 -0.71 6.24 -3.52
N TYR A 26 -2.03 6.31 -3.46
CA TYR A 26 -2.88 5.20 -3.03
C TYR A 26 -2.91 4.10 -4.09
N GLU A 27 -3.16 4.46 -5.35
CA GLU A 27 -3.14 3.53 -6.49
C GLU A 27 -1.74 2.96 -6.73
N THR A 28 -0.68 3.75 -6.49
CA THR A 28 0.69 3.25 -6.55
C THR A 28 0.96 2.20 -5.48
N SER A 29 0.49 2.39 -4.24
CA SER A 29 0.61 1.36 -3.20
C SER A 29 -0.12 0.07 -3.55
N VAL A 30 -1.29 0.18 -4.19
CA VAL A 30 -2.04 -0.96 -4.71
C VAL A 30 -1.29 -1.66 -5.85
N ALA A 31 -0.72 -0.91 -6.80
CA ALA A 31 0.05 -1.50 -7.90
C ALA A 31 1.27 -2.29 -7.40
N ILE A 32 1.98 -1.77 -6.40
CA ILE A 32 3.11 -2.46 -5.77
C ILE A 32 2.64 -3.72 -5.05
N SER A 33 1.53 -3.64 -4.31
CA SER A 33 0.92 -4.77 -3.63
C SER A 33 0.52 -5.88 -4.60
N ALA A 34 -0.19 -5.55 -5.67
CA ALA A 34 -0.64 -6.51 -6.68
C ALA A 34 0.52 -7.23 -7.38
N ALA A 35 1.62 -6.52 -7.67
CA ALA A 35 2.80 -7.13 -8.28
C ALA A 35 3.60 -8.02 -7.31
N SER A 36 3.68 -7.62 -6.03
CA SER A 36 4.49 -8.32 -5.02
C SER A 36 3.75 -9.48 -4.35
N PHE A 37 2.40 -9.42 -4.30
CA PHE A 37 1.53 -10.36 -3.59
C PHE A 37 0.38 -10.83 -4.49
N PRO A 38 0.67 -11.49 -5.63
CA PRO A 38 -0.35 -11.89 -6.60
C PRO A 38 -1.36 -12.90 -6.02
N ASP A 39 -0.91 -13.75 -5.08
CA ASP A 39 -1.71 -14.83 -4.48
C ASP A 39 -2.42 -14.42 -3.17
N GLY A 40 -2.31 -13.14 -2.77
CA GLY A 40 -2.86 -12.63 -1.52
C GLY A 40 -1.80 -12.41 -0.44
N ALA A 41 -2.23 -11.99 0.75
CA ALA A 41 -1.34 -11.80 1.90
C ALA A 41 -2.09 -11.96 3.23
N ASP A 42 -1.56 -12.78 4.15
CA ASP A 42 -2.15 -13.01 5.47
C ASP A 42 -2.19 -11.74 6.33
N VAL A 43 -1.15 -10.90 6.21
CA VAL A 43 -1.00 -9.65 6.95
C VAL A 43 -0.93 -8.50 5.96
N VAL A 44 -1.68 -7.42 6.23
CA VAL A 44 -1.60 -6.17 5.47
C VAL A 44 -1.36 -5.01 6.42
N TYR A 45 -0.41 -4.15 6.06
CA TYR A 45 -0.13 -2.93 6.80
C TYR A 45 -0.84 -1.74 6.15
N ILE A 46 -1.50 -0.93 6.96
CA ILE A 46 -2.14 0.31 6.52
C ILE A 46 -1.40 1.49 7.13
N ALA A 47 -0.95 2.41 6.30
CA ALA A 47 -0.33 3.65 6.75
C ALA A 47 -1.03 4.87 6.13
N SER A 48 -0.87 6.02 6.75
CA SER A 48 -1.36 7.26 6.17
C SER A 48 -0.55 7.65 4.93
N GLY A 49 -1.27 7.96 3.86
CA GLY A 49 -0.63 8.54 2.67
C GLY A 49 -0.34 10.03 2.82
N THR A 50 -0.82 10.72 3.85
CA THR A 50 -0.61 12.18 4.03
C THR A 50 0.57 12.49 4.95
N ASN A 51 0.80 11.67 5.99
CA ASN A 51 1.93 11.78 6.90
C ASN A 51 2.90 10.60 6.69
N TYR A 52 3.92 10.86 5.87
CA TYR A 52 4.93 9.90 5.41
C TYR A 52 5.79 9.17 6.48
N PRO A 53 5.98 9.63 7.75
CA PRO A 53 6.90 8.97 8.68
C PRO A 53 6.47 7.54 9.07
N ASP A 54 5.15 7.28 9.11
CA ASP A 54 4.62 6.02 9.64
C ASP A 54 4.77 4.87 8.63
N ALA A 55 4.62 5.16 7.33
CA ALA A 55 4.88 4.20 6.27
C ALA A 55 6.39 3.86 6.18
N LEU A 56 7.26 4.87 6.33
CA LEU A 56 8.72 4.68 6.25
C LEU A 56 9.27 3.87 7.43
N SER A 57 8.76 4.10 8.63
CA SER A 57 9.18 3.37 9.83
C SER A 57 8.60 1.95 9.91
N GLY A 58 7.42 1.70 9.33
CA GLY A 58 6.83 0.36 9.27
C GLY A 58 7.40 -0.55 8.17
N ALA A 59 8.09 0.00 7.17
CA ALA A 59 8.59 -0.75 6.01
C ALA A 59 9.48 -1.97 6.37
N PRO A 60 10.42 -1.89 7.33
CA PRO A 60 11.22 -3.06 7.71
C PRO A 60 10.37 -4.19 8.31
N VAL A 61 9.36 -3.86 9.12
CA VAL A 61 8.49 -4.86 9.76
C VAL A 61 7.57 -5.50 8.72
N ALA A 62 7.02 -4.73 7.79
CA ALA A 62 6.23 -5.26 6.68
C ALA A 62 7.06 -6.20 5.80
N GLY A 63 8.32 -5.84 5.52
CA GLY A 63 9.26 -6.71 4.81
C GLY A 63 9.55 -8.02 5.54
N MET A 64 9.76 -7.98 6.87
CA MET A 64 9.96 -9.20 7.67
C MET A 64 8.74 -10.12 7.67
N ASN A 65 7.54 -9.55 7.59
CA ASN A 65 6.29 -10.30 7.59
C ASN A 65 5.80 -10.70 6.20
N SER A 66 6.58 -10.42 5.14
CA SER A 66 6.14 -10.64 3.74
C SER A 66 4.73 -10.08 3.50
N ALA A 67 4.55 -8.81 3.85
CA ALA A 67 3.25 -8.15 3.86
C ALA A 67 3.29 -6.84 3.06
N PRO A 68 2.24 -6.51 2.28
CA PRO A 68 2.15 -5.23 1.62
C PRO A 68 1.87 -4.09 2.61
N ILE A 69 2.27 -2.89 2.22
CA ILE A 69 1.82 -1.64 2.84
C ILE A 69 0.89 -0.94 1.84
N LEU A 70 -0.37 -0.75 2.24
CA LEU A 70 -1.33 0.08 1.50
C LEU A 70 -1.46 1.45 2.18
N LEU A 71 -1.70 2.48 1.36
CA LEU A 71 -1.85 3.84 1.83
C LEU A 71 -3.30 4.30 1.79
N THR A 72 -3.71 5.09 2.78
CA THR A 72 -5.06 5.67 2.86
C THR A 72 -5.01 7.13 3.35
N PRO A 73 -5.92 8.03 2.96
CA PRO A 73 -6.16 9.26 3.70
C PRO A 73 -6.77 8.95 5.08
N ALA A 74 -6.67 9.91 6.00
CA ALA A 74 -7.06 9.75 7.40
C ALA A 74 -8.55 9.41 7.61
N GLU A 75 -9.41 9.98 6.78
CA GLU A 75 -10.87 9.99 6.99
C GLU A 75 -11.64 9.10 6.01
N ALA A 76 -10.97 8.46 5.05
CA ALA A 76 -11.63 7.65 4.04
C ALA A 76 -10.73 6.55 3.53
N LEU A 77 -11.30 5.38 3.27
CA LEU A 77 -10.63 4.30 2.55
C LEU A 77 -10.91 4.45 1.04
N PRO A 78 -9.91 4.66 0.16
CA PRO A 78 -10.13 4.81 -1.27
C PRO A 78 -10.65 3.50 -1.89
N ALA A 79 -11.43 3.60 -2.96
CA ALA A 79 -12.00 2.42 -3.62
C ALA A 79 -10.91 1.44 -4.11
N ALA A 80 -9.79 1.95 -4.63
CA ALA A 80 -8.66 1.11 -5.04
C ALA A 80 -8.09 0.28 -3.88
N VAL A 81 -8.01 0.85 -2.68
CA VAL A 81 -7.48 0.18 -1.49
C VAL A 81 -8.47 -0.87 -0.98
N LYS A 82 -9.78 -0.57 -0.99
CA LYS A 82 -10.83 -1.55 -0.65
C LYS A 82 -10.76 -2.79 -1.54
N ASN A 83 -10.75 -2.58 -2.85
CA ASN A 83 -10.69 -3.67 -3.82
C ASN A 83 -9.41 -4.50 -3.67
N GLU A 84 -8.30 -3.85 -3.31
CA GLU A 84 -7.04 -4.54 -3.05
C GLU A 84 -7.08 -5.35 -1.75
N LEU A 85 -7.72 -4.85 -0.70
CA LEU A 85 -7.96 -5.63 0.52
C LEU A 85 -8.85 -6.85 0.25
N ASP A 86 -9.90 -6.71 -0.57
CA ASP A 86 -10.73 -7.84 -1.00
C ASP A 86 -9.91 -8.89 -1.76
N ARG A 87 -9.00 -8.44 -2.66
CA ARG A 87 -8.12 -9.34 -3.42
C ARG A 87 -7.10 -10.04 -2.52
N LEU A 88 -6.52 -9.31 -1.56
CA LEU A 88 -5.51 -9.83 -0.65
C LEU A 88 -6.09 -10.82 0.36
N ASN A 89 -7.37 -10.64 0.72
CA ASN A 89 -8.11 -11.44 1.70
C ASN A 89 -7.31 -11.70 3.00
N PRO A 90 -6.87 -10.64 3.72
CA PRO A 90 -5.98 -10.80 4.86
C PRO A 90 -6.69 -11.35 6.10
N THR A 91 -5.99 -12.15 6.87
CA THR A 91 -6.47 -12.57 8.21
C THR A 91 -6.16 -11.53 9.28
N ARG A 92 -5.24 -10.61 9.00
CA ARG A 92 -4.83 -9.54 9.92
C ARG A 92 -4.49 -8.25 9.20
N ILE A 93 -5.00 -7.14 9.73
CA ILE A 93 -4.62 -5.79 9.32
C ILE A 93 -3.88 -5.10 10.47
N VAL A 94 -2.77 -4.45 10.16
CA VAL A 94 -1.97 -3.67 11.12
C VAL A 94 -1.98 -2.21 10.69
N VAL A 95 -2.54 -1.34 11.53
CA VAL A 95 -2.56 0.11 11.29
C VAL A 95 -1.29 0.73 11.87
N LEU A 96 -0.56 1.47 11.04
CA LEU A 96 0.66 2.19 11.38
C LEU A 96 0.33 3.68 11.56
N GLY A 97 0.52 4.18 12.78
CA GLY A 97 0.19 5.54 13.19
C GLY A 97 -0.84 5.57 14.32
N GLY A 98 -1.01 6.72 14.96
CA GLY A 98 -2.03 6.91 15.99
C GLY A 98 -3.40 7.26 15.42
N VAL A 99 -4.43 7.24 16.26
CA VAL A 99 -5.84 7.58 15.92
C VAL A 99 -6.04 9.00 15.37
N GLY A 100 -5.05 9.89 15.54
CA GLY A 100 -5.03 11.23 14.94
C GLY A 100 -4.58 11.25 13.47
N VAL A 101 -4.09 10.13 12.95
CA VAL A 101 -3.55 9.99 11.59
C VAL A 101 -4.44 9.10 10.73
N ILE A 102 -5.07 8.08 11.33
CA ILE A 102 -6.14 7.28 10.73
C ILE A 102 -7.32 7.29 11.70
N THR A 103 -8.49 7.68 11.22
CA THR A 103 -9.67 7.85 12.08
C THR A 103 -10.27 6.50 12.49
N PRO A 104 -10.96 6.44 13.65
CA PRO A 104 -11.68 5.23 14.08
C PRO A 104 -12.72 4.72 13.06
N ALA A 105 -13.26 5.60 12.23
CA ALA A 105 -14.18 5.22 11.16
C ALA A 105 -13.49 4.35 10.09
N VAL A 106 -12.27 4.72 9.68
CA VAL A 106 -11.46 3.91 8.76
C VAL A 106 -11.05 2.59 9.41
N GLU A 107 -10.65 2.60 10.68
CA GLU A 107 -10.33 1.36 11.42
C GLU A 107 -11.53 0.40 11.47
N THR A 108 -12.72 0.92 11.77
CA THR A 108 -13.95 0.12 11.78
C THR A 108 -14.24 -0.48 10.41
N GLN A 109 -14.01 0.29 9.35
CA GLN A 109 -14.18 -0.20 7.98
C GLN A 109 -13.15 -1.30 7.64
N LEU A 110 -11.89 -1.15 8.07
CA LEU A 110 -10.85 -2.17 7.84
C LEU A 110 -11.19 -3.52 8.50
N GLY A 111 -11.87 -3.51 9.65
CA GLY A 111 -12.31 -4.74 10.33
C GLY A 111 -13.27 -5.62 9.51
N GLN A 112 -13.84 -5.12 8.43
CA GLN A 112 -14.69 -5.90 7.52
C GLN A 112 -13.90 -6.86 6.62
N TYR A 113 -12.59 -6.63 6.48
CA TYR A 113 -11.70 -7.35 5.56
C TYR A 113 -10.87 -8.45 6.24
N THR A 114 -11.00 -8.61 7.57
CA THR A 114 -10.34 -9.67 8.34
C THR A 114 -11.40 -10.63 8.86
N GLN A 115 -11.77 -11.63 8.07
CA GLN A 115 -12.66 -12.72 8.47
C GLN A 115 -11.88 -14.01 8.70
#